data_AF-A0AAV3T0H9-F1
#
_entry.id   AF-A0AAV3T0H9-F1
#
_cell.length_a   1.000
_cell.length_b   1.000
_cell.length_c   1.000
_cell.angle_alpha   90.00
_cell.angle_beta   90.00
_cell.angle_gamma   90.00
#
_symmetry.space_group_name_H-M   'P 1'
#
loop_
_entity.id
_entity.type
_entity.pdbx_description
1 polymer ?
#
loop_
_entity_poly.entity_id
_entity_poly.type
_entity_poly.pdbx_seq_one_letter_code
_entity_poly.pdbx_strand_id
1 'polypeptide(L)'
;MQVVPEPGANDAPVHETETVTLEPGQKATITMSPSTSGNLHYLPVVAISKHSLATYKIEVDGTLRFGEAGVPPTDPDDLDTTFLPALQLQRTLKMTVKDVRADGAPRRFIVQVIGWEA
;
A
#
# COMPACT_ATOMS: atom_id res chain seq x y z
N MET A 1 -2.78 -8.49 15.92
CA MET A 1 -3.31 -7.14 16.21
C MET A 1 -4.80 -7.14 15.86
N GLN A 2 -5.64 -6.40 16.58
CA GLN A 2 -7.07 -6.30 16.25
C GLN A 2 -7.26 -5.34 15.07
N VAL A 3 -8.03 -5.72 14.06
CA VAL A 3 -8.38 -4.87 12.91
C VAL A 3 -9.75 -4.22 13.15
N VAL A 4 -9.93 -2.98 12.68
CA VAL A 4 -11.19 -2.24 12.89
C VAL A 4 -11.68 -1.66 11.55
N PRO A 5 -12.86 -2.06 11.03
CA PRO A 5 -13.74 -3.11 11.58
C PRO A 5 -13.09 -4.50 11.51
N GLU A 6 -13.69 -5.48 12.18
CA GLU A 6 -13.31 -6.89 11.99
C GLU A 6 -13.99 -7.43 10.72
N PRO A 7 -13.32 -8.33 9.96
CA PRO A 7 -13.93 -8.97 8.80
C PRO A 7 -15.13 -9.83 9.22
N GLY A 8 -16.20 -9.76 8.41
CA GLY A 8 -17.37 -10.62 8.53
C GLY A 8 -17.06 -12.07 8.14
N ALA A 9 -17.94 -12.99 8.55
CA ALA A 9 -17.77 -14.42 8.27
C ALA A 9 -17.79 -14.79 6.78
N ASN A 10 -18.34 -13.92 5.93
CA ASN A 10 -18.46 -14.13 4.48
C ASN A 10 -17.59 -13.16 3.67
N ASP A 11 -16.80 -12.31 4.33
CA ASP A 11 -15.95 -11.35 3.64
C ASP A 11 -14.81 -12.11 2.93
N ALA A 12 -14.49 -11.69 1.71
CA ALA A 12 -13.46 -12.34 0.93
C ALA A 12 -12.09 -11.73 1.26
N PRO A 13 -11.04 -12.53 1.50
CA PRO A 13 -9.72 -11.99 1.79
C PRO A 13 -9.11 -11.33 0.55
N VAL A 14 -8.50 -10.16 0.77
CA VAL A 14 -7.74 -9.43 -0.24
C VAL A 14 -6.26 -9.54 0.12
N HIS A 15 -5.47 -10.07 -0.80
CA HIS A 15 -4.03 -10.14 -0.67
C HIS A 15 -3.39 -9.91 -2.04
N GLU A 16 -2.95 -8.67 -2.27
CA GLU A 16 -2.35 -8.27 -3.54
C GLU A 16 -0.88 -7.90 -3.32
N THR A 17 -0.05 -8.17 -4.32
CA THR A 17 1.37 -7.84 -4.28
C THR A 17 1.84 -7.43 -5.67
N GLU A 18 2.56 -6.31 -5.72
CA GLU A 18 3.16 -5.77 -6.94
C GLU A 18 4.64 -5.53 -6.70
N THR A 19 5.45 -5.64 -7.75
CA THR A 19 6.88 -5.34 -7.69
C THR A 19 7.26 -4.36 -8.78
N VAL A 20 8.02 -3.33 -8.42
CA VAL A 20 8.56 -2.36 -9.38
C VAL A 20 10.06 -2.18 -9.17
N THR A 21 10.80 -2.00 -10.25
CA THR A 21 12.22 -1.67 -10.20
C THR A 21 12.39 -0.21 -10.61
N LEU A 22 13.07 0.58 -9.78
CA LEU A 22 13.32 2.00 -10.02
C LEU A 22 14.81 2.28 -10.15
N GLU A 23 15.18 3.07 -11.15
CA GLU A 23 16.47 3.75 -11.20
C GLU A 23 16.51 4.90 -10.16
N PRO A 24 17.71 5.36 -9.75
CA PRO A 24 17.85 6.56 -8.92
C PRO A 24 17.08 7.76 -9.50
N GLY A 25 16.38 8.49 -8.64
CA GLY A 25 15.58 9.66 -9.00
C GLY A 25 14.19 9.35 -9.57
N GLN A 26 13.88 8.08 -9.88
CA GLN A 26 12.58 7.70 -10.44
C GLN A 26 11.49 7.59 -9.37
N LYS A 27 10.25 7.64 -9.84
CA LYS A 27 9.05 7.35 -9.06
C LYS A 27 8.17 6.36 -9.81
N ALA A 28 7.45 5.53 -9.07
CA ALA A 28 6.35 4.74 -9.58
C ALA A 28 5.11 4.98 -8.73
N THR A 29 3.94 4.93 -9.37
CA THR A 29 2.64 4.90 -8.70
C THR A 29 1.96 3.60 -9.08
N ILE A 30 1.86 2.69 -8.11
CA ILE A 30 1.12 1.45 -8.24
C ILE A 30 -0.34 1.79 -7.96
N THR A 31 -1.25 1.38 -8.86
CA THR A 31 -2.69 1.59 -8.70
C THR A 31 -3.38 0.25 -8.61
N MET A 32 -4.01 -0.01 -7.47
CA MET A 32 -4.92 -1.12 -7.27
C MET A 32 -6.36 -0.61 -7.43
N SER A 33 -7.17 -1.37 -8.16
CA SER A 33 -8.61 -1.11 -8.33
C SER A 33 -9.36 -2.40 -8.09
N PRO A 34 -10.43 -2.41 -7.28
CA PRO A 34 -11.28 -3.59 -7.11
C PRO A 34 -11.76 -4.17 -8.45
N SER A 35 -11.67 -5.49 -8.62
CA SER A 35 -12.15 -6.17 -9.83
C SER A 35 -13.68 -6.23 -9.90
N THR A 36 -14.35 -6.25 -8.75
CA THR A 36 -15.80 -6.33 -8.63
C THR A 36 -16.36 -4.95 -8.32
N SER A 37 -17.12 -4.37 -9.25
CA SER A 37 -17.76 -3.08 -9.03
C SER A 37 -18.89 -3.23 -8.01
N GLY A 38 -18.78 -2.57 -6.85
CA GLY A 38 -19.87 -2.45 -5.87
C GLY A 38 -19.53 -2.82 -4.43
N ASN A 39 -18.45 -3.58 -4.20
CA ASN A 39 -18.09 -4.06 -2.87
C ASN A 39 -17.02 -3.20 -2.21
N LEU A 40 -17.14 -2.99 -0.91
CA LEU A 40 -16.25 -2.10 -0.14
C LEU A 40 -15.04 -2.89 0.33
N HIS A 41 -13.85 -2.40 0.03
CA HIS A 41 -12.62 -3.05 0.47
C HIS A 41 -12.09 -2.36 1.74
N TYR A 42 -11.69 -3.15 2.72
CA TYR A 42 -11.09 -2.68 3.97
C TYR A 42 -9.64 -3.13 4.03
N LEU A 43 -8.72 -2.17 4.08
CA LEU A 43 -7.28 -2.40 3.99
C LEU A 43 -6.59 -1.91 5.27
N PRO A 44 -6.44 -2.79 6.29
CA PRO A 44 -5.67 -2.48 7.51
C PRO A 44 -4.16 -2.39 7.27
N VAL A 45 -3.66 -3.04 6.22
CA VAL A 45 -2.22 -3.20 5.94
C VAL A 45 -1.92 -2.76 4.51
N VAL A 46 -1.02 -1.79 4.39
CA VAL A 46 -0.35 -1.43 3.14
C VAL A 46 1.15 -1.42 3.42
N ALA A 47 1.82 -2.49 3.00
CA ALA A 47 3.22 -2.75 3.24
C ALA A 47 4.05 -2.40 2.01
N ILE A 48 5.22 -1.77 2.21
CA ILE A 48 6.14 -1.46 1.13
C ILE A 48 7.57 -1.72 1.60
N SER A 49 8.40 -2.37 0.78
CA SER A 49 9.80 -2.63 1.13
C SER A 49 10.54 -1.33 1.45
N LYS A 50 11.16 -1.29 2.62
CA LYS A 50 11.90 -0.13 3.10
C LYS A 50 13.27 -0.03 2.45
N HIS A 51 13.58 1.16 1.91
CA HIS A 51 14.90 1.51 1.39
C HIS A 51 15.34 2.85 1.97
N SER A 52 16.61 2.99 2.33
CA SER A 52 17.19 4.28 2.68
C SER A 52 17.09 5.24 1.48
N LEU A 53 16.80 6.52 1.69
CA LEU A 53 16.67 7.49 0.59
C LEU A 53 15.56 7.11 -0.40
N ALA A 54 14.43 6.62 0.11
CA ALA A 54 13.18 6.50 -0.63
C ALA A 54 12.06 7.24 0.09
N THR A 55 11.02 7.67 -0.64
CA THR A 55 9.81 8.24 -0.06
C THR A 55 8.56 7.48 -0.49
N TYR A 56 7.56 7.47 0.38
CA TYR A 56 6.34 6.67 0.26
C TYR A 56 5.13 7.57 0.48
N LYS A 57 4.07 7.39 -0.32
CA LYS A 57 2.81 8.13 -0.22
C LYS A 57 1.64 7.24 -0.61
N ILE A 58 0.53 7.33 0.13
CA ILE A 58 -0.68 6.52 -0.13
C ILE A 58 -1.90 7.43 -0.25
N GLU A 59 -2.65 7.25 -1.33
CA GLU A 59 -3.95 7.87 -1.56
C GLU A 59 -5.02 6.79 -1.77
N VAL A 60 -6.19 6.98 -1.17
CA VAL A 60 -7.34 6.09 -1.34
C VAL A 60 -8.50 6.93 -1.84
N ASP A 61 -9.04 6.56 -2.99
CA ASP A 61 -10.15 7.23 -3.68
C ASP A 61 -9.93 8.73 -3.89
N GLY A 62 -8.67 9.12 -4.11
CA GLY A 62 -8.24 10.51 -4.29
C GLY A 62 -8.00 11.27 -2.97
N THR A 63 -8.20 10.63 -1.82
CA THR A 63 -7.92 11.21 -0.50
C THR A 63 -6.54 10.77 -0.02
N LEU A 64 -5.70 11.71 0.43
CA LEU A 64 -4.41 11.40 1.04
C LEU A 64 -4.62 10.66 2.36
N ARG A 65 -4.07 9.45 2.47
CA ARG A 65 -4.13 8.61 3.69
C ARG A 65 -2.79 8.47 4.38
N PHE A 66 -1.70 8.57 3.62
CA PHE A 66 -0.34 8.60 4.14
C PHE A 66 0.46 9.63 3.35
N GLY A 67 0.93 10.66 4.06
CA GLY A 67 1.75 11.73 3.48
C GLY A 67 3.11 11.22 3.01
N GLU A 68 3.82 12.04 2.21
CA GLU A 68 5.16 11.67 1.77
C GLU A 68 6.10 11.54 2.97
N ALA A 69 6.62 10.33 3.19
CA ALA A 69 7.52 10.03 4.31
C ALA A 69 8.68 9.11 3.88
N GLY A 70 9.81 9.19 4.58
CA GLY A 70 11.01 8.37 4.32
C GLY A 70 10.96 6.95 4.89
N VAL A 71 9.86 6.59 5.56
CA VAL A 71 9.60 5.27 6.12
C VAL A 71 8.18 4.88 5.67
N PRO A 72 7.96 3.66 5.15
CA PRO A 72 6.63 3.20 4.76
C PRO A 72 5.76 2.98 6.01
N PRO A 73 4.43 2.78 5.88
CA PRO A 73 3.57 2.45 7.01
C PRO A 73 4.07 1.21 7.75
N THR A 74 4.33 0.14 6.99
CA THR A 74 4.98 -1.12 7.42
C THR A 74 5.72 -1.71 6.21
N ASP A 75 6.45 -2.81 6.41
CA ASP A 75 7.17 -3.53 5.37
C ASP A 75 6.63 -4.96 5.16
N PRO A 76 6.97 -5.62 4.03
CA PRO A 76 6.41 -6.93 3.68
C PRO A 76 6.81 -8.09 4.61
N ASP A 77 7.81 -7.90 5.47
CA ASP A 77 8.30 -8.93 6.39
C ASP A 77 7.68 -8.79 7.80
N ASP A 78 7.14 -7.61 8.16
CA ASP A 78 6.45 -7.33 9.42
C ASP A 78 4.92 -7.49 9.29
N LEU A 79 4.31 -6.89 8.26
CA LEU A 79 2.87 -6.96 7.94
C LEU A 79 1.92 -6.50 9.07
N ASP A 80 2.43 -5.67 9.98
CA ASP A 80 1.65 -5.11 11.06
C ASP A 80 0.52 -4.19 10.57
N THR A 81 -0.58 -4.16 11.33
CA THR A 81 -1.72 -3.28 11.03
C THR A 81 -1.37 -1.83 11.34
N THR A 82 -1.39 -0.97 10.32
CA THR A 82 -0.96 0.44 10.42
C THR A 82 -2.09 1.44 10.22
N PHE A 83 -3.21 1.00 9.64
CA PHE A 83 -4.37 1.84 9.42
C PHE A 83 -5.51 1.40 10.34
N LEU A 84 -5.71 2.18 11.39
CA LEU A 84 -6.78 1.98 12.38
C LEU A 84 -7.58 3.29 12.49
N PRO A 85 -8.84 3.32 12.00
CA PRO A 85 -9.55 2.25 11.31
C PRO A 85 -8.93 1.90 9.94
N ALA A 86 -9.23 0.68 9.45
CA ALA A 86 -8.81 0.18 8.15
C ALA A 86 -9.20 1.16 7.04
N LEU A 87 -8.33 1.28 6.02
CA LEU A 87 -8.63 2.15 4.90
C LEU A 87 -9.81 1.58 4.12
N GLN A 88 -10.83 2.41 3.90
CA GLN A 88 -11.96 2.08 3.05
C GLN A 88 -11.64 2.45 1.61
N LEU A 89 -11.61 1.44 0.74
CA LEU A 89 -11.34 1.55 -0.69
C LEU A 89 -12.61 1.18 -1.48
N GLN A 90 -13.06 2.11 -2.32
CA GLN A 90 -14.18 1.90 -3.24
C GLN A 90 -13.76 1.86 -4.71
N ARG A 91 -12.74 2.63 -5.10
CA ARG A 91 -12.37 2.81 -6.53
C ARG A 91 -10.89 2.57 -6.77
N THR A 92 -10.02 3.32 -6.11
CA THR A 92 -8.58 3.28 -6.39
C THR A 92 -7.73 3.46 -5.15
N LEU A 93 -6.78 2.56 -4.94
CA LEU A 93 -5.66 2.72 -4.03
C LEU A 93 -4.42 3.07 -4.86
N LYS A 94 -3.82 4.23 -4.60
CA LYS A 94 -2.57 4.67 -5.23
C LYS A 94 -1.45 4.67 -4.22
N MET A 95 -0.42 3.88 -4.48
CA MET A 95 0.78 3.76 -3.67
C MET A 95 1.94 4.29 -4.48
N THR A 96 2.49 5.43 -4.07
CA THR A 96 3.62 6.06 -4.74
C THR A 96 4.89 5.78 -3.98
N VAL A 97 5.87 5.26 -4.69
CA VAL A 97 7.24 5.06 -4.21
C VAL A 97 8.19 5.92 -5.05
N LYS A 98 9.15 6.55 -4.40
CA LYS A 98 10.17 7.36 -5.07
C LYS A 98 11.54 6.99 -4.54
N ASP A 99 12.47 6.73 -5.44
CA ASP A 99 13.89 6.63 -5.10
C ASP A 99 14.50 8.04 -5.21
N VAL A 100 14.94 8.62 -4.08
CA VAL A 100 15.48 9.99 -4.06
C VAL A 100 17.01 10.03 -4.17
N ARG A 101 17.65 8.89 -4.40
CA ARG A 101 19.10 8.86 -4.69
C ARG A 101 19.40 9.58 -6.00
N ALA A 102 20.59 10.14 -6.08
CA ALA A 102 21.12 10.73 -7.32
C ALA A 102 21.74 9.66 -8.25
N ASP A 103 22.24 8.56 -7.68
CA ASP A 103 23.01 7.53 -8.40
C ASP A 103 22.89 6.13 -7.74
N GLY A 104 23.56 5.17 -8.36
CA GLY A 104 23.63 3.77 -7.94
C GLY A 104 22.80 2.81 -8.80
N ALA A 105 22.81 1.54 -8.41
CA ALA A 105 22.05 0.50 -9.12
C ALA A 105 20.53 0.64 -8.89
N PRO A 106 19.71 0.18 -9.85
CA PRO A 106 18.27 0.11 -9.69
C PRO A 106 17.86 -0.72 -8.46
N ARG A 107 16.79 -0.28 -7.80
CA ARG A 107 16.24 -0.94 -6.61
C ARG A 107 14.88 -1.53 -6.90
N ARG A 108 14.66 -2.73 -6.36
CA ARG A 108 13.36 -3.40 -6.38
C ARG A 108 12.54 -2.97 -5.16
N PHE A 109 11.35 -2.46 -5.42
CA PHE A 109 10.33 -2.16 -4.43
C PHE A 109 9.23 -3.21 -4.50
N ILE A 110 8.89 -3.80 -3.36
CA ILE A 110 7.76 -4.72 -3.21
C ILE A 110 6.67 -3.96 -2.49
N VAL A 111 5.46 -3.99 -3.04
CA VAL A 111 4.26 -3.37 -2.47
C VAL A 111 3.27 -4.49 -2.22
N GLN A 112 2.66 -4.50 -1.04
CA GLN A 112 1.74 -5.55 -0.63
C GLN A 112 0.57 -4.95 0.15
N VAL A 113 -0.63 -5.41 -0.19
CA VAL A 113 -1.88 -4.94 0.41
C VAL A 113 -2.61 -6.15 0.98
N ILE A 114 -3.04 -6.04 2.23
CA ILE A 114 -3.77 -7.10 2.93
C ILE A 114 -5.04 -6.50 3.53
N GLY A 115 -6.16 -7.19 3.33
CA GLY A 115 -7.46 -6.75 3.80
C GLY A 115 -8.57 -7.72 3.42
N TRP A 116 -9.77 -7.18 3.25
CA TRP A 116 -10.93 -7.95 2.82
C TRP A 116 -11.92 -7.12 2.00
N GLU A 117 -12.71 -7.80 1.21
CA GLU A 117 -13.87 -7.31 0.47
C GLU A 117 -15.14 -7.66 1.26
N ALA A 118 -15.94 -6.65 1.57
CA ALA A 118 -17.21 -6.73 2.29
C ALA A 118 -18.41 -6.42 1.39
#